data_AF-A0A3B8NUB6-F1
#
_entry.id   AF-A0A3B8NUB6-F1
#
_cell.length_a   1.000
_cell.length_b   1.000
_cell.length_c   1.000
_cell.angle_alpha   90.00
_cell.angle_beta   90.00
_cell.angle_gamma   90.00
#
_symmetry.space_group_name_H-M   'P 1'
#
loop_
_entity.id
_entity.type
_entity.pdbx_description
1 polymer ?
#
loop_
_entity_poly.entity_id
_entity_poly.type
_entity_poly.pdbx_seq_one_letter_code
_entity_poly.pdbx_strand_id
1 'polypeptide(L)' 'MPEDPQEYGLGWTNEQAAQWQAPSKAVLMEYFDKVNTDAAQYLSAMTGADLERVIPFPAPPDTLTVREALGNLVWDN' A
#
# COMPACT_ATOMS: atom_id res chain seq x y z
N MET A 1 15.31 -7.64 23.68
CA MET A 1 14.04 -6.89 23.66
C MET A 1 12.99 -7.91 23.23
N PRO A 2 11.85 -8.09 23.92
CA PRO A 2 10.76 -8.86 23.34
C PRO A 2 10.28 -8.16 22.07
N GLU A 3 10.01 -8.92 21.00
CA GLU A 3 9.37 -8.41 19.77
C GLU A 3 8.07 -7.70 20.15
N ASP A 4 7.90 -6.46 19.70
CA ASP A 4 6.66 -5.74 19.91
C ASP A 4 5.57 -6.41 19.04
N PRO A 5 4.48 -6.94 19.61
CA PRO A 5 3.41 -7.56 18.84
C PRO A 5 2.67 -6.60 17.88
N GLN A 6 3.04 -5.31 17.87
CA GLN A 6 2.62 -4.31 16.89
C GLN A 6 3.71 -4.01 15.82
N GLU A 7 4.69 -4.91 15.62
CA GLU A 7 5.63 -4.81 14.49
C GLU A 7 4.90 -4.93 13.13
N TYR A 8 4.55 -3.79 12.52
CA TYR A 8 3.87 -3.72 11.23
C TYR A 8 4.82 -3.94 10.05
N GLY A 9 5.69 -4.95 10.10
CA GLY A 9 6.57 -5.35 8.99
C GLY A 9 5.83 -5.72 7.70
N LEU A 10 4.50 -5.52 7.59
CA LEU A 10 3.64 -5.80 6.44
C LEU A 10 3.93 -7.17 5.80
N GLY A 11 4.33 -8.16 6.61
CA GLY A 11 4.70 -9.51 6.19
C GLY A 11 6.21 -9.82 6.15
N TRP A 12 7.08 -8.90 6.52
CA TRP A 12 8.55 -9.08 6.58
C TRP A 12 9.03 -9.26 8.02
N THR A 13 9.94 -10.20 8.24
CA THR A 13 10.68 -10.33 9.51
C THR A 13 11.81 -9.30 9.61
N ASN A 14 12.30 -9.07 10.83
CA ASN A 14 13.46 -8.22 11.08
C ASN A 14 14.71 -8.66 10.29
N GLU A 15 14.94 -9.96 10.14
CA GLU A 15 16.05 -10.50 9.34
C GLU A 15 15.86 -10.21 7.85
N GLN A 16 14.63 -10.35 7.32
CA GLN A 16 14.33 -10.06 5.92
C GLN A 16 14.51 -8.57 5.61
N ALA A 17 14.04 -7.70 6.50
CA ALA A 17 14.25 -6.25 6.39
C ALA A 17 15.74 -5.89 6.44
N ALA A 18 16.52 -6.50 7.34
CA ALA A 18 17.95 -6.26 7.45
C ALA A 18 18.77 -6.74 6.24
N GLN A 19 18.29 -7.76 5.52
CA GLN A 19 18.93 -8.28 4.31
C GLN A 19 18.55 -7.52 3.04
N TRP A 20 17.52 -6.68 3.09
CA TRP A 20 17.07 -5.94 1.92
C TRP A 20 18.11 -4.92 1.46
N GLN A 21 18.36 -4.93 0.15
CA GLN A 21 19.24 -3.98 -0.51
C GLN A 21 18.40 -3.16 -1.49
N ALA A 22 18.37 -1.85 -1.27
CA ALA A 22 17.63 -0.96 -2.13
C ALA A 22 18.20 -0.97 -3.56
N PRO A 23 17.35 -1.01 -4.60
CA PRO A 23 17.78 -0.73 -5.96
C PRO A 23 18.42 0.67 -6.08
N SER A 24 19.11 0.92 -7.19
CA SER A 24 19.70 2.24 -7.43
C SER A 24 18.64 3.35 -7.41
N LYS A 25 19.04 4.57 -7.04
CA LYS A 25 18.16 5.75 -7.06
C LYS A 25 17.45 5.92 -8.40
N ALA A 26 18.16 5.73 -9.51
CA ALA A 26 17.57 5.88 -10.85
C ALA A 26 16.41 4.91 -11.06
N VAL A 27 16.59 3.64 -10.69
CA VAL A 27 15.54 2.61 -10.78
C VAL A 27 14.35 2.96 -9.87
N LEU A 28 14.62 3.42 -8.65
CA LEU A 28 13.56 3.80 -7.71
C LEU A 28 12.74 5.00 -8.22
N MET A 29 13.40 6.01 -8.78
CA MET A 29 12.70 7.18 -9.34
C MET A 29 11.88 6.82 -10.57
N GLU A 30 12.41 6.00 -11.48
CA GLU A 30 11.67 5.53 -12.65
C GLU A 30 10.44 4.71 -12.24
N TYR A 31 10.60 3.81 -11.27
CA TYR A 31 9.49 3.04 -10.72
C TYR A 31 8.43 3.95 -10.10
N PHE A 32 8.85 4.92 -9.28
CA PHE A 32 7.96 5.89 -8.65
C PHE A 32 7.15 6.68 -9.69
N ASP A 33 7.80 7.21 -10.71
CA ASP A 33 7.15 8.01 -11.75
C ASP A 33 6.14 7.17 -12.55
N LYS A 34 6.52 5.94 -12.91
CA LYS A 34 5.66 5.02 -13.66
C LYS A 34 4.44 4.59 -12.85
N VAL A 35 4.65 4.19 -11.59
CA VAL A 35 3.55 3.76 -10.70
C VAL A 35 2.58 4.91 -10.45
N ASN A 36 3.06 6.12 -10.19
CA ASN A 36 2.17 7.27 -9.99
C ASN A 36 1.37 7.61 -11.24
N THR A 37 1.99 7.51 -12.42
CA THR A 37 1.30 7.72 -13.70
C THR A 37 0.19 6.70 -13.88
N ASP A 38 0.51 5.41 -13.71
CA ASP A 38 -0.44 4.31 -13.91
C ASP A 38 -1.56 4.36 -12.84
N ALA A 39 -1.23 4.68 -11.58
CA ALA A 39 -2.18 4.85 -10.50
C ALA A 39 -3.13 6.04 -10.75
N ALA A 40 -2.61 7.19 -11.17
CA ALA A 40 -3.44 8.36 -11.49
C ALA A 40 -4.42 8.05 -12.62
N GLN A 41 -3.97 7.34 -13.66
CA GLN A 41 -4.83 6.89 -14.77
C GLN A 41 -5.92 5.94 -14.29
N TYR A 42 -5.55 4.94 -13.48
CA TYR A 42 -6.50 3.96 -12.94
C TYR A 42 -7.57 4.64 -12.07
N LEU A 43 -7.14 5.45 -11.10
CA LEU A 43 -8.04 6.13 -10.17
C LEU A 43 -8.97 7.11 -10.89
N SER A 44 -8.47 7.81 -11.91
CA SER A 44 -9.28 8.75 -12.71
C SER A 44 -10.36 8.04 -13.56
N ALA A 45 -10.16 6.76 -13.87
CA ALA A 45 -11.12 5.96 -14.62
C ALA A 45 -12.17 5.26 -13.74
N MET A 46 -12.03 5.33 -12.41
CA MET A 46 -12.94 4.63 -11.49
C MET A 46 -14.33 5.24 -11.47
N THR A 47 -15.33 4.36 -11.48
CA THR A 47 -16.72 4.76 -11.31
C THR A 47 -17.13 4.79 -9.83
N GLY A 48 -18.27 5.41 -9.55
CA GLY A 48 -18.87 5.32 -8.21
C GLY A 48 -19.12 3.87 -7.78
N ALA A 49 -19.53 2.98 -8.69
CA ALA A 49 -19.74 1.57 -8.39
C ALA A 49 -18.43 0.85 -8.02
N ASP A 50 -17.32 1.22 -8.65
CA ASP A 50 -16.00 0.65 -8.32
C ASP A 50 -15.55 1.05 -6.91
N LEU A 51 -15.92 2.25 -6.46
CA LEU A 51 -15.61 2.77 -5.13
C LEU A 51 -16.41 2.07 -4.02
N GLU A 52 -17.65 1.66 -4.29
CA GLU A 52 -18.50 0.96 -3.31
C GLU A 52 -18.23 -0.56 -3.23
N ARG A 53 -17.34 -1.09 -4.09
CA ARG A 53 -16.94 -2.50 -4.04
C ARG A 53 -16.27 -2.82 -2.72
N VAL A 54 -16.72 -3.89 -2.05
CA VAL A 54 -16.11 -4.38 -0.81
C VAL A 54 -14.92 -5.28 -1.12
N ILE A 55 -13.81 -5.07 -0.42
CA ILE A 55 -12.55 -5.81 -0.54
C ILE A 55 -12.09 -6.32 0.84
N PRO A 56 -11.35 -7.45 0.88
CA PRO A 56 -10.63 -7.85 2.08
C PRO A 56 -9.65 -6.77 2.53
N PHE A 57 -9.49 -6.59 3.84
CA PHE A 57 -8.55 -5.62 4.40
C PHE A 57 -7.71 -6.29 5.51
N PRO A 58 -6.38 -6.04 5.57
CA PRO A 58 -5.48 -6.77 6.45
C PRO A 58 -5.54 -6.35 7.93
N ALA A 59 -6.36 -5.35 8.27
CA ALA A 59 -6.58 -4.87 9.63
C ALA A 59 -8.09 -4.75 9.91
N PRO A 60 -8.53 -4.79 11.18
CA PRO A 60 -9.94 -4.58 11.50
C PRO A 60 -10.44 -3.21 11.03
N PRO A 61 -11.63 -3.12 10.40
CA PRO A 61 -12.51 -4.23 10.04
C PRO A 61 -11.94 -5.06 8.87
N ASP A 62 -12.07 -6.39 8.93
CA ASP A 62 -11.48 -7.35 7.97
C ASP A 62 -11.91 -7.15 6.50
N THR A 63 -12.85 -6.22 6.25
CA THR A 63 -13.23 -5.73 4.93
C THR A 63 -13.47 -4.23 4.94
N LEU A 64 -13.13 -3.57 3.84
CA LEU A 64 -13.46 -2.16 3.56
C LEU A 64 -14.07 -2.02 2.17
N THR A 65 -14.84 -0.95 1.93
CA THR A 65 -15.06 -0.49 0.56
C THR A 65 -13.76 0.00 -0.05
N VAL A 66 -13.63 -0.04 -1.38
CA VAL A 66 -12.48 0.55 -2.07
C VAL A 66 -12.33 2.04 -1.72
N ARG A 67 -13.45 2.76 -1.54
CA ARG A 67 -13.47 4.14 -1.06
C ARG A 67 -12.77 4.30 0.29
N GLU A 68 -13.14 3.51 1.28
CA GLU A 68 -12.55 3.59 2.64
C GLU A 68 -11.07 3.19 2.62
N ALA A 69 -10.72 2.11 1.89
CA ALA A 69 -9.34 1.68 1.77
C ALA A 69 -8.44 2.74 1.11
N LEU A 70 -8.91 3.37 0.02
CA LEU A 70 -8.20 4.49 -0.61
C LEU A 70 -8.16 5.71 0.30
N GLY A 71 -9.22 5.97 1.06
CA GLY A 71 -9.24 7.03 2.08
C GLY A 71 -8.09 6.87 3.08
N ASN A 72 -7.88 5.66 3.59
CA ASN A 72 -6.77 5.36 4.51
C ASN A 72 -5.40 5.54 3.83
N LEU A 73 -5.23 5.01 2.61
CA LEU A 73 -3.93 5.03 1.90
C LEU A 73 -3.51 6.44 1.42
N VAL A 74 -4.48 7.31 1.11
CA VAL A 74 -4.23 8.66 0.62
C VAL A 74 -4.15 9.68 1.75
N TRP A 75 -4.92 9.51 2.84
CA TRP A 75 -4.95 10.46 3.96
C TRP A 75 -3.73 10.33 4.89
N ASP A 76 -3.17 9.13 5.06
CA ASP A 76 -1.96 8.90 5.88
C ASP A 76 -0.63 9.21 5.15
N ASN A 77 -0.67 9.93 4.02
CA ASN A 77 0.51 10.38 3.26
C ASN A 77 0.82 11.87 3.46
#